data_AF-A0A1C5TND0-F1
#
_entry.id   AF-A0A1C5TND0-F1
#
_cell.length_a   1.000
_cell.length_b   1.000
_cell.length_c   1.000
_cell.angle_alpha   90.00
_cell.angle_beta   90.00
_cell.angle_gamma   90.00
#
_symmetry.space_group_name_H-M   'P 1'
#
loop_
_entity.id
_entity.type
_entity.pdbx_description
1 polymer ?
#
loop_
_entity_poly.entity_id
_entity_poly.type
_entity_poly.pdbx_seq_one_letter_code
_entity_poly.pdbx_strand_id
1 'polypeptide(L)'
;MVLMGMDVPLAAIQRQIASAIDIIIHIGRLWDKSRKLLEIVEVMDYNGEEIDTRILYQFEETGRENGRIAGKWKKVQDLANTEKLFSAGYQTL
;
A
#
# COMPACT_ATOMS: atom_id res chain seq x y z
N MET A 1 -32.01 -14.16 8.44
CA MET A 1 -32.50 -12.86 7.96
C MET A 1 -31.98 -12.68 6.54
N VAL A 2 -32.89 -12.52 5.58
CA VAL A 2 -32.61 -12.51 4.15
C VAL A 2 -32.10 -11.12 3.77
N LEU A 3 -30.84 -11.01 3.35
CA LEU A 3 -30.34 -9.83 2.64
C LEU A 3 -30.49 -10.10 1.13
N MET A 4 -31.74 -10.01 0.67
CA MET A 4 -32.06 -9.94 -0.75
C MET A 4 -31.91 -8.49 -1.21
N GLY A 5 -30.93 -8.25 -2.09
CA GLY A 5 -31.05 -7.20 -3.11
C GLY A 5 -30.97 -5.74 -2.67
N MET A 6 -30.30 -5.41 -1.57
CA MET A 6 -29.79 -4.05 -1.39
C MET A 6 -28.39 -4.00 -1.98
N ASP A 7 -28.17 -3.15 -2.99
CA ASP A 7 -26.83 -2.77 -3.41
C ASP A 7 -26.05 -2.41 -2.15
N VAL A 8 -24.99 -3.18 -1.84
CA VAL A 8 -24.13 -2.87 -0.72
C VAL A 8 -23.60 -1.46 -0.99
N PRO A 9 -23.83 -0.48 -0.10
CA PRO A 9 -23.39 0.88 -0.34
C PRO A 9 -21.89 0.87 -0.66
N LEU A 10 -21.48 1.58 -1.72
CA LEU A 10 -20.08 1.60 -2.15
C LEU A 10 -19.13 1.91 -0.98
N ALA A 11 -19.54 2.83 -0.09
CA ALA A 11 -18.83 3.16 1.14
C ALA A 11 -18.61 1.97 2.08
N ALA A 12 -19.58 1.06 2.20
CA ALA A 12 -19.43 -0.15 3.02
C ALA A 12 -18.43 -1.13 2.39
N ILE A 13 -18.43 -1.26 1.06
CA ILE A 13 -17.44 -2.06 0.33
C ILE A 13 -16.03 -1.46 0.50
N GLN A 14 -15.88 -0.15 0.27
CA GLN A 14 -14.60 0.54 0.43
C GLN A 14 -14.06 0.41 1.86
N ARG A 15 -14.92 0.56 2.87
CA ARG A 15 -14.54 0.36 4.27
C ARG A 15 -14.13 -1.08 4.57
N GLN A 16 -14.82 -2.07 4.01
CA GLN A 16 -14.41 -3.47 4.15
C GLN A 16 -13.07 -3.77 3.48
N ILE A 17 -12.80 -3.16 2.33
CA ILE A 17 -11.51 -3.31 1.65
C ILE A 17 -10.40 -2.67 2.50
N ALA A 18 -10.61 -1.45 2.99
CA ALA A 18 -9.66 -0.73 3.83
C ALA A 18 -9.30 -1.51 5.11
N SER A 19 -10.27 -2.15 5.75
CA SER A 19 -10.01 -2.94 6.97
C SER A 19 -9.36 -4.31 6.70
N ALA A 20 -9.46 -4.83 5.47
CA ALA A 20 -8.96 -6.15 5.10
C ALA A 20 -7.51 -6.14 4.57
N ILE A 21 -7.02 -4.99 4.12
CA ILE A 21 -5.70 -4.84 3.51
C ILE A 21 -4.82 -3.99 4.43
N ASP A 22 -3.67 -4.51 4.84
CA ASP A 22 -2.72 -3.75 5.66
C ASP A 22 -1.67 -3.03 4.79
N ILE A 23 -1.09 -3.73 3.82
CA ILE A 23 0.01 -3.25 2.98
C ILE A 23 -0.25 -3.58 1.51
N ILE A 24 0.00 -2.60 0.63
CA ILE A 24 0.02 -2.75 -0.82
C ILE A 24 1.46 -2.62 -1.32
N ILE A 25 1.90 -3.59 -2.12
CA ILE A 25 3.20 -3.57 -2.79
C ILE A 25 2.96 -3.35 -4.28
N HIS A 26 3.34 -2.18 -4.79
CA HIS A 26 3.17 -1.84 -6.18
C HIS A 26 4.42 -2.23 -6.98
N ILE A 27 4.26 -3.18 -7.89
CA ILE A 27 5.31 -3.60 -8.83
C ILE A 27 4.95 -3.12 -10.23
N GLY A 28 5.83 -2.36 -10.86
CA GLY A 28 5.65 -1.84 -12.20
C GLY A 28 6.67 -2.40 -13.20
N ARG A 29 6.27 -2.47 -14.47
CA ARG A 29 7.21 -2.69 -15.57
C ARG A 29 7.64 -1.34 -16.13
N LEU A 30 8.93 -1.07 -16.08
CA LEU A 30 9.48 0.19 -16.58
C LEU A 30 9.81 0.12 -18.08
N TRP A 31 10.16 1.27 -18.66
CA TRP A 31 10.40 1.40 -20.10
C TRP A 31 11.58 0.54 -20.59
N ASP A 32 12.57 0.29 -19.75
CA ASP A 32 13.70 -0.63 -19.98
C ASP A 32 13.32 -2.12 -19.90
N LYS A 33 12.02 -2.40 -19.79
CA LYS A 33 11.41 -3.73 -19.62
C LYS A 33 11.73 -4.43 -18.31
N SER A 34 12.48 -3.80 -17.40
CA SER A 34 12.69 -4.32 -16.05
C SER A 34 11.38 -4.23 -15.24
N ARG A 35 11.23 -5.13 -14.26
CA ARG A 35 10.19 -5.02 -13.24
C ARG A 35 10.84 -4.51 -11.97
N LYS A 36 10.27 -3.48 -11.37
CA LYS A 36 10.75 -2.92 -10.10
C LYS A 36 9.59 -2.68 -9.16
N LEU A 37 9.88 -2.80 -7.86
CA LEU A 37 8.99 -2.37 -6.80
C LEU A 37 9.00 -0.83 -6.81
N LEU A 38 7.87 -0.22 -7.18
CA LEU A 38 7.71 1.22 -7.32
C LEU A 38 7.42 1.89 -5.98
N GLU A 39 6.55 1.30 -5.18
CA GLU A 39 6.17 1.83 -3.88
C GLU A 39 5.63 0.73 -2.97
N ILE A 40 5.78 0.95 -1.66
CA ILE A 40 5.16 0.19 -0.59
C ILE A 40 4.25 1.17 0.15
N VAL A 41 2.99 0.81 0.27
CA VAL A 41 1.95 1.68 0.82
C VAL A 41 1.23 0.95 1.95
N GLU A 42 1.08 1.60 3.09
CA GLU A 42 0.20 1.18 4.17
C GLU A 42 -1.21 1.69 3.89
N VAL A 43 -2.19 0.80 3.96
CA VAL A 43 -3.60 1.16 3.82
C VAL A 43 -4.09 1.63 5.19
N MET A 44 -4.69 2.81 5.21
CA MET A 44 -5.29 3.40 6.39
C MET A 44 -6.80 3.14 6.38
N ASP A 45 -7.57 4.02 7.01
CA ASP A 45 -9.02 3.90 7.06
C ASP A 45 -9.72 4.57 5.87
N TYR A 46 -10.98 4.21 5.70
CA TYR A 46 -11.90 4.91 4.81
C TYR A 46 -12.38 6.21 5.48
N ASN A 47 -12.08 7.35 4.89
CA ASN A 47 -12.40 8.67 5.46
C ASN A 47 -13.84 9.16 5.17
N GLY A 48 -14.64 8.36 4.46
CA GLY A 48 -16.02 8.72 4.04
C GLY A 48 -16.15 9.06 2.56
N GLU A 49 -15.03 9.29 1.86
CA GLU A 49 -14.99 9.55 0.41
C GLU A 49 -14.04 8.57 -0.29
N GLU A 50 -12.83 8.41 0.27
CA GLU A 50 -11.79 7.53 -0.28
C GLU A 50 -11.06 6.74 0.81
N ILE A 51 -10.29 5.74 0.38
CA ILE A 51 -9.40 4.97 1.25
C ILE A 51 -8.11 5.77 1.39
N ASP A 52 -7.79 6.21 2.61
CA ASP A 52 -6.55 6.91 2.87
C ASP A 52 -5.37 5.93 2.83
N THR A 53 -4.22 6.40 2.36
CA THR A 53 -3.03 5.56 2.19
C THR A 53 -1.75 6.31 2.54
N ARG A 54 -0.79 5.59 3.11
CA ARG A 54 0.50 6.13 3.52
C ARG A 54 1.63 5.46 2.77
N ILE A 55 2.39 6.23 2.00
CA ILE A 55 3.59 5.70 1.32
C ILE A 55 4.69 5.49 2.36
N LEU A 56 5.11 4.23 2.53
CA LEU A 56 6.22 3.86 3.41
C LEU A 56 7.56 3.94 2.69
N TYR A 57 7.59 3.43 1.45
CA TYR A 57 8.78 3.43 0.61
C TYR A 57 8.41 3.78 -0.81
N GLN A 58 9.28 4.53 -1.48
CA GLN A 58 9.14 4.88 -2.89
C GLN A 58 10.46 4.66 -3.62
N PHE A 59 10.37 4.15 -4.84
CA PHE A 59 11.50 4.00 -5.74
C PHE A 59 11.77 5.33 -6.45
N GLU A 60 12.94 5.91 -6.21
CA GLU A 60 13.42 7.09 -6.91
C GLU A 60 14.39 6.66 -8.02
N GLU A 61 14.05 6.97 -9.28
CA GLU A 61 14.96 6.79 -10.41
C GLU A 61 16.16 7.74 -10.27
N THR A 62 17.37 7.19 -10.24
CA THR A 62 18.62 7.97 -10.14
C THR A 62 19.33 8.10 -11.48
N GLY A 63 18.83 7.43 -12.52
CA GLY A 63 19.38 7.49 -13.87
C GLY A 63 19.37 6.14 -14.56
N ARG A 64 20.41 5.87 -15.35
CA ARG A 64 20.56 4.61 -16.08
C ARG A 64 21.97 4.04 -15.88
N GLU A 65 22.03 2.75 -15.61
CA GLU A 65 23.27 1.98 -15.56
C GLU A 65 23.17 0.84 -16.58
N ASN A 66 24.14 0.77 -17.51
CA ASN A 66 24.19 -0.25 -18.55
C ASN A 66 22.88 -0.39 -19.35
N GLY A 67 22.24 0.74 -19.67
CA GLY A 67 20.98 0.78 -20.42
C GLY A 67 19.74 0.36 -19.63
N ARG A 68 19.88 0.05 -18.34
CA ARG A 68 18.77 -0.25 -17.41
C ARG A 68 18.54 0.91 -16.47
N ILE A 69 17.32 1.06 -15.99
CA ILE A 69 16.96 2.08 -15.01
C ILE A 69 17.63 1.73 -13.69
N ALA A 70 18.42 2.67 -13.18
CA ALA A 70 18.97 2.63 -11.85
C ALA A 70 18.12 3.51 -10.93
N GLY A 71 18.02 3.12 -9.67
CA GLY A 71 17.28 3.87 -8.68
C GLY A 71 17.46 3.27 -7.31
N LYS A 72 16.99 4.00 -6.30
CA LYS A 72 17.09 3.64 -4.90
C LYS A 72 15.72 3.73 -4.24
N TRP A 73 15.49 2.88 -3.25
CA TRP A 73 14.32 3.06 -2.39
C TRP A 73 14.61 4.11 -1.33
N LYS A 74 13.68 5.04 -1.22
CA LYS A 74 13.66 6.04 -0.16
C LYS A 74 12.52 5.69 0.79
N LYS A 75 12.84 5.66 2.08
CA LYS A 75 11.83 5.61 3.13
C LYS A 75 11.15 6.97 3.19
N VAL A 76 9.83 6.97 3.07
CA VAL A 76 9.01 8.19 3.06
C VAL A 76 8.36 8.38 4.42
N GLN A 77 7.73 7.34 4.97
CA GLN A 77 7.09 7.37 6.30
C GLN A 77 7.32 6.07 7.07
N ASP A 78 7.08 6.12 8.38
CA ASP A 78 6.99 4.96 9.27
C ASP A 78 5.60 4.33 9.23
N LEU A 79 5.52 3.06 9.65
CA LEU A 79 4.25 2.35 9.86
C LEU A 79 3.43 3.04 10.96
N ALA A 80 2.14 3.21 10.75
CA ALA A 80 1.23 3.70 11.79
C ALA A 80 0.48 2.57 12.50
N ASN A 81 -0.02 1.57 11.77
CA ASN A 81 -0.87 0.51 12.31
C ASN A 81 -0.03 -0.64 12.88
N THR A 82 0.58 -0.38 14.03
CA THR A 82 1.59 -1.26 14.64
C THR A 82 1.02 -2.22 15.69
N GLU A 83 -0.26 -2.06 16.08
CA GLU A 83 -0.92 -2.85 17.13
C GLU A 83 -0.92 -4.35 16.84
N LYS A 84 -1.16 -4.75 15.59
CA LYS A 84 -1.09 -6.15 15.16
C LYS A 84 0.32 -6.73 15.32
N LEU A 85 1.35 -5.93 15.04
CA LEU A 85 2.74 -6.36 15.16
C LEU A 85 3.12 -6.54 16.64
N PHE A 86 2.75 -5.61 17.51
CA PHE A 86 2.94 -5.76 18.95
C PHE A 86 2.18 -6.96 19.51
N SER A 87 0.94 -7.17 19.07
CA SER A 87 0.12 -8.32 19.47
C SER A 87 0.72 -9.66 19.00
N ALA A 88 1.43 -9.65 17.87
CA ALA A 88 2.18 -10.80 17.37
C ALA A 88 3.55 -11.00 18.06
N GLY A 89 3.93 -10.13 19.00
CA GLY A 89 5.17 -10.23 19.78
C GLY A 89 6.38 -9.48 19.19
N TYR A 90 6.18 -8.65 18.16
CA TYR A 90 7.25 -7.78 17.66
C TYR A 90 7.45 -6.60 18.63
N GLN A 91 8.59 -6.54 19.31
CA GLN A 91 8.85 -5.56 20.39
C GLN A 91 9.45 -4.23 19.89
N THR A 92 9.95 -4.20 18.64
CA THR A 92 10.60 -3.03 18.01
C THR A 92 10.41 -3.09 16.50
N LEU A 93 10.22 -1.93 15.86
CA LEU A 93 10.07 -1.73 14.41
C LEU A 93 11.33 -1.16 13.77
#